data_AF-A0A6M0BSK5-F1
#
_entry.id   AF-A0A6M0BSK5-F1
#
_cell.length_a   1.000
_cell.length_b   1.000
_cell.length_c   1.000
_cell.angle_alpha   90.00
_cell.angle_beta   90.00
_cell.angle_gamma   90.00
#
_symmetry.space_group_name_H-M   'P 1'
#
loop_
_entity.id
_entity.type
_entity.pdbx_description
1 polymer ?
#
loop_
_entity_poly.entity_id
_entity_poly.type
_entity_poly.pdbx_seq_one_letter_code
_entity_poly.pdbx_strand_id
1 'polypeptide(L)'
;MRATYKKSIAIAALLLLPLIGGTIFRSEGTIAQTPNDRLSPVHPDEAIADTLNNRFSLDNALESLSRVKGALSSFVQLTKSGKPASEEFEYTGWEYQNLGFPNWTGAIEGTLRKQEYQLKELELELARKQYEDGEISQESLQEKQNAYNLAKKEFQTFWNSFTIAD
;
A
#
# COMPACT_ATOMS: atom_id res chain seq x y z
N MET A 1 -42.73 -24.54 -52.25
CA MET A 1 -41.30 -24.80 -52.52
C MET A 1 -40.61 -23.46 -52.76
N ARG A 2 -39.47 -23.25 -52.07
CA ARG A 2 -38.32 -22.33 -52.29
C ARG A 2 -38.30 -21.53 -53.62
N ALA A 3 -37.76 -20.31 -53.74
CA ALA A 3 -36.96 -19.45 -52.87
C ALA A 3 -36.68 -18.10 -53.59
N THR A 4 -36.36 -17.05 -52.79
CA THR A 4 -35.37 -15.96 -53.02
C THR A 4 -35.60 -14.92 -54.15
N TYR A 5 -35.11 -13.66 -54.15
CA TYR A 5 -33.88 -13.03 -53.62
C TYR A 5 -34.01 -11.47 -53.50
N LYS A 6 -33.13 -10.91 -52.63
CA LYS A 6 -32.73 -9.54 -52.21
C LYS A 6 -32.77 -8.31 -53.16
N LYS A 7 -32.82 -7.11 -52.54
CA LYS A 7 -31.90 -5.90 -52.63
C LYS A 7 -32.53 -4.75 -51.81
N SER A 8 -31.97 -4.19 -50.71
CA SER A 8 -30.77 -3.35 -50.45
C SER A 8 -30.90 -1.84 -50.78
N ILE A 9 -30.46 -1.00 -49.82
CA ILE A 9 -30.02 0.44 -49.88
C ILE A 9 -31.14 1.51 -49.70
N ALA A 10 -31.05 2.62 -48.94
CA ALA A 10 -30.20 3.13 -47.85
C ALA A 10 -30.75 4.51 -47.35
N ILE A 11 -30.39 4.88 -46.10
CA ILE A 11 -30.07 6.22 -45.53
C ILE A 11 -31.12 7.38 -45.55
N ALA A 12 -31.48 7.85 -44.35
CA ALA A 12 -31.44 9.26 -43.88
C ALA A 12 -32.11 9.33 -42.47
N ALA A 13 -31.39 9.36 -41.36
CA ALA A 13 -30.89 10.57 -40.68
C ALA A 13 -31.96 11.65 -40.44
N LEU A 14 -32.46 11.80 -39.20
CA LEU A 14 -32.24 13.03 -38.42
C LEU A 14 -32.67 12.88 -36.95
N LEU A 15 -31.82 13.43 -36.10
CA LEU A 15 -31.86 13.55 -34.64
C LEU A 15 -33.05 14.36 -34.11
N LEU A 16 -33.46 14.07 -32.86
CA LEU A 16 -33.67 15.07 -31.81
C LEU A 16 -33.98 14.36 -30.48
N LEU A 17 -32.94 14.14 -29.66
CA LEU A 17 -33.10 13.93 -28.22
C LEU A 17 -32.65 15.20 -27.50
N PRO A 18 -33.40 15.71 -26.52
CA PRO A 18 -33.09 16.95 -25.85
C PRO A 18 -31.85 16.80 -24.97
N LEU A 19 -30.96 17.80 -25.04
CA LEU A 19 -29.91 18.05 -24.06
C LEU A 19 -30.52 18.12 -22.66
N ILE A 20 -30.26 17.12 -21.83
CA ILE A 20 -30.36 17.26 -20.39
C ILE A 20 -28.93 17.46 -19.88
N GLY A 21 -28.74 18.65 -19.32
CA GLY A 21 -27.45 19.20 -18.93
C GLY A 21 -26.64 18.24 -18.06
N GLY A 22 -25.37 18.10 -18.44
CA GLY A 22 -24.35 17.51 -17.59
C GLY A 22 -24.17 18.35 -16.34
N THR A 23 -24.87 18.00 -15.27
CA THR A 23 -24.32 18.15 -13.93
C THR A 23 -23.19 17.15 -13.83
N ILE A 24 -21.96 17.67 -13.94
CA ILE A 24 -20.73 16.99 -13.52
C ILE A 24 -20.93 16.64 -12.04
N PHE A 25 -21.39 15.42 -11.77
CA PHE A 25 -21.25 14.82 -10.45
C PHE A 25 -19.76 14.54 -10.30
N ARG A 26 -19.06 15.52 -9.72
CA ARG A 26 -17.74 15.34 -9.15
C ARG A 26 -17.94 14.32 -8.03
N SER A 27 -17.67 13.05 -8.35
CA SER A 27 -17.37 12.03 -7.36
C SER A 27 -16.23 12.59 -6.52
N GLU A 28 -16.56 13.18 -5.37
CA GLU A 28 -15.61 13.37 -4.30
C GLU A 28 -15.03 11.99 -4.04
N GLY A 29 -13.72 11.86 -4.28
CA GLY A 29 -13.02 10.60 -4.19
C GLY A 29 -13.42 9.89 -2.90
N THR A 30 -14.07 8.75 -3.05
CA THR A 30 -14.16 7.76 -2.00
C THR A 30 -12.74 7.54 -1.53
N ILE A 31 -12.38 8.14 -0.40
CA ILE A 31 -11.20 7.74 0.34
C ILE A 31 -11.47 6.27 0.62
N ALA A 32 -10.75 5.40 -0.06
CA ALA A 32 -10.83 3.96 0.12
C ALA A 32 -10.89 3.72 1.63
N GLN A 33 -11.90 2.99 2.08
CA GLN A 33 -12.02 2.61 3.49
C GLN A 33 -10.79 1.76 3.83
N THR A 34 -9.73 2.42 4.29
CA THR A 34 -8.58 1.75 4.89
C THR A 34 -9.10 0.82 6.01
N PRO A 35 -8.41 -0.28 6.35
CA PRO A 35 -8.76 -1.21 7.43
C PRO A 35 -8.84 -0.59 8.84
N ASN A 36 -8.83 0.74 8.92
CA ASN A 36 -8.75 1.59 10.10
C ASN A 36 -9.73 1.20 11.19
N ASP A 37 -10.90 0.68 10.82
CA ASP A 37 -11.96 0.36 11.79
C ASP A 37 -11.65 -0.84 12.70
N ARG A 38 -10.53 -1.54 12.53
CA ARG A 38 -10.18 -2.74 13.33
C ARG A 38 -8.73 -2.82 13.81
N LEU A 39 -7.92 -1.79 13.60
CA LEU A 39 -6.56 -1.77 14.12
C LEU A 39 -6.59 -1.26 15.57
N SER A 40 -5.84 -1.91 16.46
CA SER A 40 -5.54 -1.36 17.79
C SER A 40 -4.30 -0.49 17.71
N PRO A 41 -4.14 0.58 18.51
CA PRO A 41 -2.89 1.34 18.57
C PRO A 41 -1.68 0.42 18.84
N VAL A 42 -0.56 0.67 18.14
CA VAL A 42 0.71 -0.06 18.35
C VAL A 42 1.47 0.42 19.58
N HIS A 43 1.11 1.59 20.11
CA HIS A 43 1.61 2.18 21.35
C HIS A 43 0.49 2.99 22.01
N PRO A 44 0.35 2.98 23.35
CA PRO A 44 -0.74 3.67 24.05
C PRO A 44 -0.78 5.17 23.79
N ASP A 45 0.39 5.80 23.61
CA ASP A 45 0.51 7.26 23.39
C ASP A 45 0.53 7.65 21.91
N GLU A 46 0.25 6.73 20.99
CA GLU A 46 0.30 6.99 19.55
C GLU A 46 -1.01 6.64 18.87
N ALA A 47 -1.57 7.59 18.12
CA ALA A 47 -2.74 7.31 17.32
C ALA A 47 -2.40 6.40 16.13
N ILE A 48 -3.34 5.54 15.74
CA ILE A 48 -3.21 4.67 14.56
C ILE A 48 -2.83 5.49 13.31
N ALA A 49 -3.43 6.67 13.17
CA ALA A 49 -3.14 7.58 12.06
C ALA A 49 -1.67 8.04 12.06
N ASP A 50 -1.06 8.27 13.21
CA ASP A 50 0.34 8.68 13.30
C ASP A 50 1.27 7.53 12.87
N THR A 51 0.98 6.30 13.30
CA THR A 51 1.74 5.12 12.85
C THR A 51 1.62 4.94 11.34
N LEU A 52 0.40 5.01 10.81
CA LEU A 52 0.17 4.82 9.38
C LEU A 52 0.77 5.94 8.54
N ASN A 53 0.65 7.20 8.95
CA ASN A 53 1.01 8.36 8.13
C ASN A 53 2.44 8.83 8.34
N ASN A 54 3.01 8.63 9.53
CA ASN A 54 4.35 9.10 9.86
C ASN A 54 5.34 7.93 9.94
N ARG A 55 5.10 6.93 10.80
CA ARG A 55 6.05 5.81 10.97
C ARG A 55 6.15 4.94 9.72
N PHE A 56 5.02 4.60 9.12
CA PHE A 56 4.95 3.80 7.89
C PHE A 56 4.83 4.68 6.64
N SER A 57 5.50 5.83 6.66
CA SER A 57 5.67 6.71 5.51
C SER A 57 6.89 6.31 4.68
N LEU A 58 6.85 6.65 3.39
CA LEU A 58 8.01 6.44 2.51
C LEU A 58 9.24 7.19 3.02
N ASP A 59 9.07 8.45 3.42
CA ASP A 59 10.17 9.30 3.87
C ASP A 59 10.83 8.72 5.13
N ASN A 60 10.05 8.31 6.13
CA ASN A 60 10.58 7.70 7.34
C ASN A 60 11.24 6.34 7.06
N ALA A 61 10.73 5.55 6.11
CA ALA A 61 11.37 4.29 5.71
C ALA A 61 12.73 4.54 5.01
N LEU A 62 12.83 5.55 4.16
CA LEU A 62 14.08 5.92 3.49
C LEU A 62 15.11 6.47 4.49
N GLU A 63 14.67 7.30 5.43
CA GLU A 63 15.52 7.77 6.52
C GLU A 63 15.99 6.61 7.41
N SER A 64 15.08 5.71 7.80
CA SER A 64 15.39 4.50 8.56
C SER A 64 16.40 3.61 7.83
N LEU A 65 16.26 3.46 6.50
CA LEU A 65 17.20 2.72 5.68
C LEU A 65 18.59 3.40 5.67
N SER A 66 18.63 4.72 5.62
CA SER A 66 19.88 5.48 5.73
C SER A 66 20.57 5.22 7.09
N ARG A 67 19.81 5.26 8.18
CA ARG A 67 20.31 4.98 9.54
C ARG A 67 20.83 3.55 9.69
N VAL A 68 20.12 2.55 9.15
CA VAL A 68 20.58 1.15 9.12
C VAL A 68 21.91 1.03 8.36
N LYS A 69 22.05 1.67 7.21
CA LYS A 69 23.33 1.69 6.45
C LYS A 69 24.45 2.37 7.26
N GLY A 70 24.13 3.46 7.96
CA GLY A 70 25.05 4.16 8.86
C GLY A 70 25.52 3.29 10.02
N ALA A 71 24.60 2.56 10.65
CA ALA A 71 24.92 1.64 11.74
C ALA A 71 25.83 0.49 11.29
N LEU A 72 25.55 -0.11 10.12
CA LEU A 72 26.41 -1.14 9.55
C LEU A 72 27.81 -0.62 9.20
N SER A 73 27.89 0.58 8.61
CA SER A 73 29.18 1.24 8.32
C SER A 73 29.99 1.47 9.60
N SER A 74 29.33 1.94 10.66
CA SER A 74 29.98 2.23 11.94
C SER A 74 30.43 0.97 12.66
N PHE A 75 29.66 -0.12 12.56
CA PHE A 75 30.08 -1.43 13.03
C PHE A 75 31.33 -1.95 12.29
N VAL A 76 31.41 -1.76 10.98
CA VAL A 76 32.61 -2.10 10.18
C VAL A 76 33.82 -1.26 10.62
N GLN A 77 33.63 0.04 10.90
CA GLN A 77 34.71 0.90 11.38
C GLN A 77 35.20 0.49 12.78
N LEU A 78 34.25 0.21 13.68
CA LEU A 78 34.52 -0.26 15.03
C LEU A 78 35.36 -1.56 14.99
N THR A 79 34.91 -2.55 14.23
CA THR A 79 35.61 -3.84 14.11
C THR A 79 37.00 -3.70 13.49
N LYS A 80 37.18 -2.80 12.51
CA LYS A 80 38.50 -2.48 11.95
C LYS A 80 39.43 -1.77 12.92
N SER A 81 38.89 -0.93 13.80
CA SER A 81 39.68 -0.16 14.76
C SER A 81 40.25 -1.02 15.89
N GLY A 82 39.60 -2.16 16.20
CA GLY A 82 39.93 -2.98 17.37
C GLY A 82 39.64 -2.30 18.71
N LYS A 83 39.00 -1.12 18.70
CA LYS A 83 38.60 -0.37 19.89
C LYS A 83 37.26 -0.90 20.42
N PRO A 84 36.97 -0.71 21.72
CA PRO A 84 35.63 -0.93 22.24
C PRO A 84 34.61 0.04 21.63
N ALA A 85 33.34 -0.34 21.63
CA ALA A 85 32.25 0.55 21.25
C ALA A 85 32.30 1.81 22.12
N SER A 86 32.21 2.97 21.47
CA SER A 86 32.24 4.28 22.12
C SER A 86 31.54 5.30 21.23
N GLU A 87 31.22 6.47 21.78
CA GLU A 87 30.60 7.58 21.04
C GLU A 87 31.46 8.10 19.87
N GLU A 88 32.73 7.68 19.76
CA GLU A 88 33.59 7.92 18.59
C GLU A 88 33.00 7.31 17.31
N PHE A 89 32.17 6.26 17.43
CA PHE A 89 31.51 5.59 16.30
C PHE A 89 30.00 5.82 16.36
N GLU A 90 29.48 6.59 15.40
CA GLU A 90 28.05 6.88 15.23
C GLU A 90 27.22 5.59 15.27
N TYR A 91 26.02 5.60 15.87
CA TYR A 91 25.13 4.44 15.98
C TYR A 91 25.63 3.21 16.77
N THR A 92 26.81 3.24 17.40
CA THR A 92 27.29 2.11 18.21
C THR A 92 26.87 2.18 19.68
N GLY A 93 26.29 3.31 20.11
CA GLY A 93 25.75 3.50 21.45
C GLY A 93 24.54 2.61 21.75
N TRP A 94 24.29 2.38 23.05
CA TRP A 94 23.22 1.50 23.53
C TRP A 94 21.84 1.88 22.96
N GLU A 95 21.51 3.18 22.94
CA GLU A 95 20.25 3.70 22.43
C GLU A 95 20.00 3.27 20.97
N TYR A 96 21.00 3.44 20.10
CA TYR A 96 20.88 3.08 18.70
C TYR A 96 20.75 1.57 18.50
N GLN A 97 21.43 0.76 19.31
CA GLN A 97 21.42 -0.70 19.17
C GLN A 97 20.12 -1.32 19.69
N ASN A 98 19.54 -0.77 20.77
CA ASN A 98 18.39 -1.37 21.45
C ASN A 98 17.07 -0.69 21.13
N LEU A 99 17.06 0.62 20.87
CA LEU A 99 15.86 1.38 20.54
C LEU A 99 15.84 1.73 19.05
N GLY A 100 16.93 2.31 18.54
CA GLY A 100 17.03 2.79 17.17
C GLY A 100 16.84 1.68 16.14
N PHE A 101 17.72 0.68 16.16
CA PHE A 101 17.81 -0.34 15.13
C PHE A 101 16.51 -1.14 14.98
N PRO A 102 15.86 -1.66 16.06
CA PRO A 102 14.56 -2.32 15.94
C PRO A 102 13.49 -1.40 15.35
N ASN A 103 13.39 -0.16 15.83
CA ASN A 103 12.40 0.81 15.34
C ASN A 103 12.60 1.16 13.87
N TRP A 104 13.85 1.33 13.41
CA TRP A 104 14.15 1.60 11.99
C TRP A 104 13.76 0.43 11.10
N THR A 105 14.11 -0.80 11.50
CA THR A 105 13.74 -1.99 10.72
C THR A 105 12.22 -2.20 10.67
N GLY A 106 11.53 -1.95 11.78
CA GLY A 106 10.08 -2.05 11.85
C GLY A 106 9.37 -0.97 11.03
N ALA A 107 9.89 0.26 10.99
CA ALA A 107 9.38 1.32 10.12
C ALA A 107 9.49 0.94 8.64
N ILE A 108 10.61 0.34 8.22
CA ILE A 108 10.81 -0.14 6.85
C ILE A 108 9.82 -1.25 6.53
N GLU A 109 9.74 -2.31 7.36
CA GLU A 109 8.84 -3.43 7.12
C GLU A 109 7.37 -3.00 7.10
N GLY A 110 6.95 -2.18 8.06
CA GLY A 110 5.58 -1.68 8.14
C GLY A 110 5.20 -0.82 6.93
N THR A 111 6.13 -0.01 6.42
CA THR A 111 5.92 0.76 5.18
C THR A 111 5.73 -0.17 3.99
N LEU A 112 6.58 -1.19 3.82
CA LEU A 112 6.50 -2.13 2.71
C LEU A 112 5.18 -2.92 2.73
N ARG A 113 4.78 -3.44 3.89
CA ARG A 113 3.53 -4.21 4.02
C ARG A 113 2.30 -3.35 3.83
N LYS A 114 2.31 -2.11 4.32
CA LYS A 114 1.25 -1.12 4.06
C LYS A 114 1.12 -0.85 2.57
N GLN A 115 2.23 -0.61 1.87
CA GLN A 115 2.23 -0.37 0.42
C GLN A 115 1.72 -1.58 -0.36
N GLU A 116 2.17 -2.79 -0.02
CA GLU A 116 1.68 -4.03 -0.64
C GLU A 116 0.17 -4.19 -0.46
N TYR A 117 -0.34 -3.99 0.76
CA TYR A 117 -1.77 -4.00 1.05
C TYR A 117 -2.54 -3.01 0.15
N GLN A 118 -2.07 -1.76 0.07
CA GLN A 118 -2.71 -0.71 -0.73
C GLN A 118 -2.67 -1.02 -2.23
N LEU A 119 -1.57 -1.58 -2.73
CA LEU A 119 -1.45 -2.00 -4.12
C LEU A 119 -2.45 -3.13 -4.45
N LYS A 120 -2.59 -4.13 -3.59
CA LYS A 120 -3.56 -5.22 -3.82
C LYS A 120 -5.01 -4.78 -3.70
N GLU A 121 -5.29 -3.78 -2.88
CA GLU A 121 -6.59 -3.13 -2.84
C GLU A 121 -6.93 -2.48 -4.19
N LEU A 122 -6.03 -1.66 -4.72
CA LEU A 122 -6.19 -1.01 -6.01
C LEU A 122 -6.28 -2.01 -7.17
N GLU A 123 -5.48 -3.08 -7.16
CA GLU A 123 -5.56 -4.16 -8.16
C GLU A 123 -6.92 -4.86 -8.14
N LEU A 124 -7.51 -5.07 -6.96
CA LEU A 124 -8.85 -5.66 -6.83
C LEU A 124 -9.94 -4.69 -7.28
N GLU A 125 -9.84 -3.41 -6.95
CA GLU A 125 -10.76 -2.38 -7.42
C GLU A 125 -10.76 -2.29 -8.95
N LEU A 126 -9.58 -2.29 -9.57
CA LEU A 126 -9.43 -2.34 -11.02
C LEU A 126 -10.08 -3.61 -11.58
N ALA A 127 -9.78 -4.78 -11.02
CA ALA A 127 -10.33 -6.05 -11.49
C ALA A 127 -11.86 -6.10 -11.39
N ARG A 128 -12.47 -5.50 -10.36
CA ARG A 128 -13.93 -5.38 -10.25
C ARG A 128 -14.51 -4.59 -11.43
N LYS A 129 -13.89 -3.47 -11.79
CA LYS A 129 -14.30 -2.66 -12.95
C LYS A 129 -14.17 -3.43 -14.25
N GLN A 130 -13.03 -4.08 -14.47
CA GLN A 130 -12.79 -4.90 -15.66
C GLN A 130 -13.76 -6.08 -15.78
N TYR A 131 -14.15 -6.68 -14.65
CA TYR A 131 -15.15 -7.75 -14.64
C TYR A 131 -16.55 -7.23 -14.98
N GLU A 132 -16.95 -6.08 -14.44
CA GLU A 132 -18.20 -5.40 -14.79
C GLU A 132 -18.27 -5.09 -16.30
N ASP A 133 -17.15 -4.73 -16.91
CA ASP A 133 -17.02 -4.43 -18.34
C ASP A 133 -16.84 -5.69 -19.22
N GLY A 134 -16.75 -6.88 -18.61
CA GLY A 134 -16.54 -8.15 -19.32
C GLY A 134 -15.14 -8.37 -19.89
N GLU A 135 -14.15 -7.57 -19.45
CA GLU A 135 -12.75 -7.64 -19.91
C GLU A 135 -11.97 -8.80 -19.27
N ILE A 136 -12.35 -9.23 -18.06
CA ILE A 136 -11.72 -10.33 -17.35
C ILE A 136 -12.74 -11.39 -16.92
N SER A 137 -12.26 -12.61 -16.67
CA SER A 137 -13.10 -13.69 -16.17
C SER A 137 -13.38 -13.54 -14.66
N GLN A 138 -14.39 -14.28 -14.18
CA GLN A 138 -14.65 -14.40 -12.74
C GLN A 138 -13.47 -15.02 -11.98
N GLU A 139 -12.73 -15.92 -12.64
CA GLU A 139 -11.53 -16.55 -12.08
C GLU A 139 -10.43 -15.51 -11.83
N SER A 140 -10.14 -14.64 -12.81
CA SER A 140 -9.17 -13.56 -12.64
C SER A 140 -9.57 -12.57 -11.55
N LEU A 141 -10.86 -12.25 -11.43
CA LEU A 141 -11.37 -11.45 -10.30
C LEU A 141 -11.12 -12.14 -8.96
N GLN A 142 -11.37 -13.46 -8.87
CA GLN A 142 -11.17 -14.22 -7.65
C GLN A 142 -9.69 -14.29 -7.24
N GLU A 143 -8.77 -14.39 -8.20
CA GLU A 143 -7.32 -14.33 -7.94
C GLU A 143 -6.92 -13.01 -7.28
N LYS A 144 -7.41 -11.87 -7.80
CA LYS A 144 -7.15 -10.55 -7.20
C LYS A 144 -7.77 -10.41 -5.81
N GLN A 145 -8.97 -10.98 -5.62
CA GLN A 145 -9.61 -11.00 -4.30
C GLN A 145 -8.80 -11.81 -3.28
N ASN A 146 -8.24 -12.94 -3.69
CA ASN A 146 -7.37 -13.77 -2.84
C ASN A 146 -6.06 -13.04 -2.50
N ALA A 147 -5.43 -12.39 -3.48
CA ALA A 147 -4.20 -11.61 -3.27
C ALA A 147 -4.41 -10.46 -2.28
N TYR A 148 -5.51 -9.71 -2.41
CA TYR A 148 -5.89 -8.67 -1.45
C TYR A 148 -6.10 -9.23 -0.04
N ASN A 149 -6.83 -10.34 0.09
CA ASN A 149 -7.10 -10.96 1.39
C ASN A 149 -5.80 -11.43 2.08
N LEU A 150 -4.85 -11.95 1.31
CA LEU A 150 -3.54 -12.34 1.82
C LEU A 150 -2.74 -11.12 2.31
N ALA A 151 -2.59 -10.10 1.47
CA ALA A 151 -1.85 -8.88 1.83
C ALA A 151 -2.45 -8.19 3.06
N LYS A 152 -3.79 -8.14 3.15
CA LYS A 152 -4.51 -7.64 4.33
C LYS A 152 -4.19 -8.42 5.60
N LYS A 153 -4.23 -9.76 5.53
CA LYS A 153 -3.91 -10.63 6.66
C LYS A 153 -2.46 -10.47 7.10
N GLU A 154 -1.53 -10.38 6.16
CA GLU A 154 -0.10 -10.21 6.45
C GLU A 154 0.18 -8.86 7.11
N PHE A 155 -0.43 -7.77 6.59
CA PHE A 155 -0.31 -6.46 7.21
C PHE A 155 -0.90 -6.45 8.63
N GLN A 156 -2.07 -7.04 8.85
CA GLN A 156 -2.68 -7.17 10.18
C GLN A 156 -1.84 -8.03 11.13
N THR A 157 -1.25 -9.11 10.63
CA THR A 157 -0.38 -9.98 11.43
C THR A 157 0.85 -9.21 11.89
N PHE A 158 1.50 -8.48 10.97
CA PHE A 158 2.60 -7.61 11.32
C PHE A 158 2.18 -6.56 12.35
N TRP A 159 1.08 -5.83 12.07
CA TRP A 159 0.56 -4.79 12.95
C TRP A 159 0.35 -5.27 14.39
N ASN A 160 -0.24 -6.45 14.56
CA ASN A 160 -0.51 -7.02 15.89
C ASN A 160 0.77 -7.49 16.62
N SER A 161 1.86 -7.72 15.90
CA SER A 161 3.15 -8.13 16.47
C SER A 161 4.12 -6.97 16.62
N PHE A 162 3.88 -5.87 15.91
CA PHE A 162 4.76 -4.71 15.90
C PHE A 162 4.67 -3.97 17.23
N THR A 163 5.83 -3.71 17.81
CA THR A 163 6.00 -2.96 19.05
C THR A 163 7.08 -1.91 18.82
N ILE A 164 6.91 -0.74 19.42
CA ILE A 164 7.91 0.31 19.40
C ILE A 164 8.81 0.08 20.62
N ALA A 165 10.11 0.03 20.39
CA ALA A 165 11.09 0.02 21.46
C ALA A 165 11.19 1.43 22.05
N ASP A 166 10.97 1.55 23.36
CA ASP A 166 11.00 2.78 24.15
C ASP A 166 11.89 2.65 25.41
#